data_AF-A0A0R3GZZ9-F1
#
_entry.id   AF-A0A0R3GZZ9-F1
#
_cell.length_a   1.000
_cell.length_b   1.000
_cell.length_c   1.000
_cell.angle_alpha   90.00
_cell.angle_beta   90.00
_cell.angle_gamma   90.00
#
_symmetry.space_group_name_H-M   'P 1'
#
loop_
_entity.id
_entity.type
_entity.pdbx_description
1 polymer ?
#
loop_
_entity_poly.entity_id
_entity_poly.type
_entity_poly.pdbx_seq_one_letter_code
_entity_poly.pdbx_strand_id
1 'polypeptide(L)'
;MAILTDEARALRGRIMAQMLTDGTVPTVAQLRSEFALSDGEVALLLRALEGAICVARQDQEHADSETFQDEVLSAPQPPLGELVYARPFATFANHYAITVDGQQKWFAECAVEACAISGQFPGAEVIVDSVCRQTKQPVRLVGRDGLLVDYSPKTLRVHLGYPVREMPHRVVGWCDYNSFFASEDAVNQWRAEHPGIAGVTRSPAEMARLISGSIARGRHDYSYQPSLPLLTMARQMRQMGLTRATRLGFHVPDPFWLPTPKMLSSWRRNGLGNFIRLRFH
;
A
#
# COMPACT_ATOMS: atom_id res chain seq x y z
N MET A 1 21.77 -8.43 -2.27
CA MET A 1 20.48 -7.72 -2.35
C MET A 1 20.39 -7.02 -3.69
N ALA A 2 19.24 -7.02 -4.34
CA ALA A 2 19.10 -6.37 -5.64
C ALA A 2 19.04 -4.84 -5.47
N ILE A 3 19.71 -4.11 -6.35
CA ILE A 3 19.71 -2.64 -6.37
C ILE A 3 19.01 -2.21 -7.66
N LEU A 4 18.11 -1.22 -7.57
CA LEU A 4 17.48 -0.64 -8.75
C LEU A 4 18.55 0.08 -9.56
N THR A 5 18.54 -0.10 -10.88
CA THR A 5 19.42 0.63 -11.79
C THR A 5 19.10 2.13 -11.76
N ASP A 6 20.01 2.95 -12.28
CA ASP A 6 19.77 4.40 -12.38
C ASP A 6 18.56 4.71 -13.26
N GLU A 7 18.35 3.95 -14.33
CA GLU A 7 17.21 4.08 -15.22
C GLU A 7 15.90 3.75 -14.49
N ALA A 8 15.85 2.68 -13.68
CA ALA A 8 14.67 2.35 -12.89
C ALA A 8 14.36 3.44 -11.84
N ARG A 9 15.40 4.01 -11.21
CA ARG A 9 15.25 5.13 -10.26
C ARG A 9 14.71 6.38 -10.96
N ALA A 10 15.26 6.72 -12.13
CA ALA A 10 14.81 7.85 -12.92
C ALA A 10 13.36 7.68 -13.39
N LEU A 11 12.99 6.49 -13.86
CA LEU A 11 11.62 6.14 -14.24
C LEU A 11 10.65 6.33 -13.07
N ARG A 12 11.01 5.83 -11.88
CA ARG A 12 10.22 6.05 -10.66
C ARG A 12 10.09 7.54 -10.33
N GLY A 13 11.18 8.29 -10.39
CA GLY A 13 11.18 9.72 -10.10
C GLY A 13 10.21 10.48 -11.02
N ARG A 14 10.23 10.15 -12.31
CA ARG A 14 9.30 10.71 -13.29
C ARG A 14 7.84 10.38 -13.00
N ILE A 15 7.53 9.13 -12.62
CA ILE A 15 6.18 8.70 -12.25
C ILE A 15 5.70 9.46 -10.99
N MET A 16 6.52 9.48 -9.94
CA MET A 16 6.15 10.10 -8.67
C MET A 16 6.04 11.63 -8.76
N ALA A 17 6.88 12.28 -9.58
CA ALA A 17 6.80 13.72 -9.79
C ALA A 17 5.44 14.15 -10.37
N GLN A 18 4.93 13.41 -11.37
CA GLN A 18 3.60 13.69 -11.94
C GLN A 18 2.49 13.31 -10.96
N MET A 19 2.62 12.18 -10.25
CA MET A 19 1.64 11.78 -9.24
C MET A 19 1.49 12.86 -8.16
N LEU A 20 2.60 13.37 -7.62
CA LEU A 20 2.55 14.40 -6.57
C LEU A 20 2.08 15.77 -7.07
N THR A 21 2.25 16.09 -8.35
CA THR A 21 1.84 17.40 -8.91
C THR A 21 0.38 17.39 -9.37
N ASP A 22 0.00 16.35 -10.12
CA ASP A 22 -1.23 16.31 -10.91
C ASP A 22 -2.22 15.25 -10.42
N GLY A 23 -1.81 14.32 -9.55
CA GLY A 23 -2.63 13.17 -9.16
C GLY A 23 -2.74 12.11 -10.26
N THR A 24 -1.90 12.17 -11.30
CA THR A 24 -1.90 11.24 -12.43
C THR A 24 -0.51 10.63 -12.66
N VAL A 25 -0.39 9.62 -13.51
CA VAL A 25 0.89 9.01 -13.91
C VAL A 25 1.07 9.08 -15.42
N PRO A 26 2.32 9.07 -15.92
CA PRO A 26 2.56 8.88 -17.34
C PRO A 26 2.13 7.48 -17.78
N THR A 27 1.64 7.36 -19.00
CA THR A 27 1.37 6.06 -19.62
C THR A 27 2.68 5.33 -19.90
N VAL A 28 2.62 4.00 -20.04
CA VAL A 28 3.79 3.19 -20.42
C VAL A 28 4.34 3.66 -21.77
N ALA A 29 3.48 4.04 -22.71
CA ALA A 29 3.91 4.60 -24.00
C ALA A 29 4.66 5.93 -23.86
N GLN A 30 4.20 6.82 -22.96
CA GLN A 30 4.90 8.08 -22.66
C GLN A 30 6.27 7.82 -22.03
N LEU A 31 6.34 6.92 -21.06
CA LEU A 31 7.60 6.51 -20.42
C LEU A 31 8.60 5.94 -21.43
N ARG A 32 8.13 5.10 -22.36
CA ARG A 32 8.98 4.56 -23.44
C ARG A 32 9.55 5.65 -24.32
N SER A 33 8.69 6.57 -24.77
CA SER A 33 9.07 7.67 -25.64
C SER A 33 10.08 8.60 -24.96
N GLU A 34 9.78 9.02 -23.71
CA GLU A 34 10.59 9.96 -22.94
C GLU A 34 11.99 9.41 -22.61
N PHE A 35 12.09 8.11 -22.30
CA PHE A 35 13.35 7.45 -21.95
C PHE A 35 14.03 6.74 -23.14
N ALA A 36 13.47 6.86 -24.35
CA ALA A 36 13.93 6.17 -25.56
C ALA A 36 14.10 4.64 -25.37
N LEU A 37 13.13 4.00 -24.69
CA LEU A 37 13.16 2.57 -24.36
C LEU A 37 12.31 1.73 -25.33
N SER A 38 12.82 0.54 -25.65
CA SER A 38 12.00 -0.53 -26.25
C SER A 38 10.94 -1.05 -25.28
N ASP A 39 9.97 -1.81 -25.80
CA ASP A 39 8.95 -2.48 -24.98
C ASP A 39 9.56 -3.43 -23.94
N GLY A 40 10.59 -4.18 -24.35
CA GLY A 40 11.28 -5.11 -23.46
C GLY A 40 11.99 -4.39 -22.31
N GLU A 41 12.67 -3.27 -22.62
CA GLU A 41 13.40 -2.50 -21.62
C GLU A 41 12.47 -1.85 -20.59
N VAL A 42 11.40 -1.17 -21.02
CA VAL A 42 10.45 -0.57 -20.07
C VAL A 42 9.76 -1.64 -19.22
N ALA A 43 9.43 -2.79 -19.80
CA ALA A 43 8.79 -3.89 -19.06
C ALA A 43 9.73 -4.45 -17.98
N LEU A 44 11.03 -4.56 -18.26
CA LEU A 44 12.04 -4.99 -17.29
C LEU A 44 12.21 -3.97 -16.15
N LEU A 45 12.26 -2.68 -16.46
CA LEU A 45 12.36 -1.61 -15.45
C LEU A 45 11.11 -1.56 -14.55
N LEU A 46 9.91 -1.63 -15.14
CA LEU A 46 8.65 -1.66 -14.39
C LEU A 46 8.56 -2.92 -13.52
N ARG A 47 8.99 -4.08 -14.02
CA ARG A 47 9.05 -5.32 -13.24
C ARG A 47 10.00 -5.20 -12.05
N ALA A 48 11.14 -4.52 -12.21
CA ALA A 48 12.06 -4.25 -11.11
C ALA A 48 11.43 -3.31 -10.07
N LEU A 49 10.68 -2.28 -10.50
CA LEU A 49 9.94 -1.38 -9.62
C LEU A 49 8.77 -2.09 -8.90
N GLU A 50 8.09 -3.03 -9.55
CA GLU A 50 7.10 -3.91 -8.91
C GLU A 50 7.73 -4.75 -7.81
N GLY A 51 8.88 -5.37 -8.08
CA GLY A 51 9.65 -6.12 -7.08
C GLY A 51 10.12 -5.26 -5.91
N ALA A 52 10.40 -3.98 -6.16
CA ALA A 52 10.74 -3.00 -5.13
C ALA A 52 9.52 -2.40 -4.41
N ILE A 53 8.29 -2.84 -4.71
CA ILE A 53 7.05 -2.31 -4.11
C ILE A 53 6.94 -0.79 -4.34
N CYS A 54 7.35 -0.33 -5.52
CA CYS A 54 7.29 1.07 -5.93
C CYS A 54 6.11 1.35 -6.86
N VAL A 55 5.78 0.40 -7.73
CA VAL A 55 4.66 0.51 -8.68
C VAL A 55 3.94 -0.83 -8.79
N ALA A 56 2.79 -0.84 -9.43
CA ALA A 56 2.15 -2.05 -9.93
C ALA A 56 1.54 -1.77 -11.30
N ARG A 57 1.70 -2.70 -12.25
CA ARG A 57 0.97 -2.67 -13.51
C ARG A 57 -0.34 -3.43 -13.38
N GLN A 58 -1.34 -2.93 -14.10
CA GLN A 58 -2.64 -3.54 -14.17
C GLN A 58 -2.53 -4.96 -14.73
N ASP A 59 -3.22 -5.90 -14.09
CA ASP A 59 -3.29 -7.28 -14.50
C ASP A 59 -4.66 -7.63 -15.11
N GLN A 60 -4.77 -8.86 -15.61
CA GLN A 60 -5.98 -9.34 -16.27
C GLN A 60 -7.16 -9.52 -15.30
N GLU A 61 -6.89 -9.71 -14.00
CA GLU A 61 -7.92 -9.93 -12.99
C GLU A 61 -8.69 -8.63 -12.71
N HIS A 62 -8.05 -7.47 -12.89
CA HIS A 62 -8.60 -6.18 -12.49
C HIS A 62 -8.85 -5.17 -13.64
N ALA A 63 -8.25 -5.36 -14.83
CA ALA A 63 -8.27 -4.39 -15.94
C ALA A 63 -9.65 -3.88 -16.37
N ASP A 64 -10.71 -4.67 -16.17
CA ASP A 64 -12.08 -4.35 -16.58
C ASP A 64 -13.07 -4.39 -15.40
N SER A 65 -12.57 -4.45 -14.15
CA SER A 65 -13.46 -4.49 -13.01
C SER A 65 -14.15 -3.14 -12.81
N GLU A 66 -15.48 -3.15 -12.88
CA GLU A 66 -16.34 -2.00 -12.55
C GLU A 66 -16.37 -1.68 -11.06
N THR A 67 -15.75 -2.54 -10.25
CA THR A 67 -15.71 -2.39 -8.79
C THR A 67 -14.30 -2.47 -8.24
N PHE A 68 -14.10 -1.86 -7.09
CA PHE A 68 -12.90 -1.98 -6.29
C PHE A 68 -13.32 -2.17 -4.83
N GLN A 69 -12.98 -3.33 -4.24
CA GLN A 69 -13.40 -3.71 -2.89
C GLN A 69 -14.91 -3.59 -2.64
N ASP A 70 -15.72 -4.08 -3.59
CA ASP A 70 -17.18 -4.04 -3.56
C ASP A 70 -17.80 -2.64 -3.68
N GLU A 71 -17.00 -1.60 -3.96
CA GLU A 71 -17.48 -0.26 -4.31
C GLU A 71 -17.48 -0.09 -5.83
N VAL A 72 -18.56 0.48 -6.37
CA VAL A 72 -18.66 0.80 -7.79
C VAL A 72 -17.74 1.97 -8.11
N LEU A 73 -16.92 1.81 -9.14
CA LEU A 73 -16.02 2.85 -9.60
C LEU A 73 -16.78 3.86 -10.47
N SER A 74 -16.52 5.15 -10.23
CA SER A 74 -17.08 6.22 -11.07
C SER A 74 -16.36 6.39 -12.41
N ALA A 75 -15.18 5.79 -12.55
CA ALA A 75 -14.34 5.82 -13.73
C ALA A 75 -13.62 4.47 -13.86
N PRO A 76 -13.30 4.03 -15.10
CA PRO A 76 -12.58 2.77 -15.29
C PRO A 76 -11.20 2.82 -14.65
N GLN A 77 -10.73 1.65 -14.23
CA GLN A 77 -9.32 1.48 -13.87
C GLN A 77 -8.43 1.64 -15.12
N PRO A 78 -7.11 1.79 -14.94
CA PRO A 78 -6.19 1.83 -16.07
C PRO A 78 -6.28 0.52 -16.86
N PRO A 79 -6.07 0.56 -18.19
CA PRO A 79 -6.15 -0.63 -19.02
C PRO A 79 -5.00 -1.60 -18.71
N LEU A 80 -5.16 -2.85 -19.16
CA LEU A 80 -4.17 -3.90 -18.97
C LEU A 80 -2.75 -3.44 -19.36
N GLY A 81 -1.79 -3.66 -18.46
CA GLY A 81 -0.38 -3.31 -18.67
C GLY A 81 0.00 -1.87 -18.31
N GLU A 82 -0.96 -0.95 -18.13
CA GLU A 82 -0.71 0.39 -17.60
C GLU A 82 -0.48 0.37 -16.09
N LEU A 83 0.01 1.47 -15.53
CA LEU A 83 0.25 1.59 -14.08
C LEU A 83 -1.08 1.70 -13.33
N VAL A 84 -1.37 0.76 -12.44
CA VAL A 84 -2.54 0.79 -11.51
C VAL A 84 -2.18 1.39 -10.15
N TYR A 85 -0.92 1.23 -9.72
CA TYR A 85 -0.40 1.83 -8.50
C TYR A 85 0.94 2.53 -8.73
N ALA A 86 1.08 3.75 -8.23
CA ALA A 86 2.34 4.45 -8.01
C ALA A 86 2.49 4.62 -6.50
N ARG A 87 3.01 3.57 -5.85
CA ARG A 87 2.80 3.36 -4.40
C ARG A 87 3.35 4.53 -3.58
N PRO A 88 2.55 5.08 -2.64
CA PRO A 88 1.29 4.52 -2.07
C PRO A 88 -0.04 4.93 -2.76
N PHE A 89 0.01 5.49 -3.97
CA PHE A 89 -1.16 6.03 -4.66
C PHE A 89 -1.80 5.04 -5.63
N ALA A 90 -3.13 5.07 -5.72
CA ALA A 90 -3.87 4.58 -6.88
C ALA A 90 -3.79 5.59 -8.02
N THR A 91 -3.72 5.09 -9.26
CA THR A 91 -3.70 5.92 -10.47
C THR A 91 -5.10 6.13 -11.06
N PHE A 92 -6.13 5.70 -10.34
CA PHE A 92 -7.55 5.80 -10.67
C PHE A 92 -8.34 6.30 -9.48
N ALA A 93 -9.51 6.88 -9.75
CA ALA A 93 -10.43 7.34 -8.71
C ALA A 93 -11.05 6.13 -8.00
N ASN A 94 -10.90 6.08 -6.68
CA ASN A 94 -11.50 5.07 -5.81
C ASN A 94 -12.07 5.72 -4.53
N HIS A 95 -12.59 4.91 -3.60
CA HIS A 95 -13.17 5.40 -2.34
C HIS A 95 -12.13 5.76 -1.27
N TYR A 96 -10.84 5.88 -1.58
CA TYR A 96 -9.80 6.37 -0.66
C TYR A 96 -9.31 7.76 -1.09
N ALA A 97 -10.22 8.72 -1.14
CA ALA A 97 -9.94 10.06 -1.65
C ALA A 97 -9.03 10.84 -0.71
N ILE A 98 -7.93 11.39 -1.24
CA ILE A 98 -6.94 12.16 -0.50
C ILE A 98 -7.07 13.63 -0.88
N THR A 99 -7.17 14.48 0.14
CA THR A 99 -7.18 15.95 0.02
C THR A 99 -5.97 16.54 0.72
N VAL A 100 -5.24 17.42 0.03
CA VAL A 100 -4.10 18.18 0.54
C VAL A 100 -4.28 19.64 0.18
N ASP A 101 -4.11 20.55 1.14
CA ASP A 101 -4.31 22.00 0.95
C ASP A 101 -5.64 22.36 0.26
N GLY A 102 -6.70 21.63 0.63
CA GLY A 102 -8.06 21.80 0.08
C GLY A 102 -8.28 21.23 -1.32
N GLN A 103 -7.28 20.58 -1.92
CA GLN A 103 -7.38 19.97 -3.25
C GLN A 103 -7.49 18.45 -3.15
N GLN A 104 -8.61 17.88 -3.59
CA GLN A 104 -8.78 16.44 -3.73
C GLN A 104 -8.33 16.03 -5.13
N LYS A 105 -7.09 15.53 -5.24
CA LYS A 105 -6.50 15.05 -6.51
C LYS A 105 -6.06 13.60 -6.46
N TRP A 106 -5.71 13.11 -5.28
CA TRP A 106 -5.04 11.82 -5.11
C TRP A 106 -5.98 10.78 -4.52
N PHE A 107 -5.62 9.52 -4.72
CA PHE A 107 -6.33 8.37 -4.17
C PHE A 107 -5.31 7.41 -3.56
N ALA A 108 -5.58 6.89 -2.37
CA ALA A 108 -4.71 5.88 -1.78
C ALA A 108 -4.97 4.52 -2.43
N GLU A 109 -3.96 3.66 -2.49
CA GLU A 109 -4.14 2.31 -3.04
C GLU A 109 -5.01 1.41 -2.15
N CYS A 110 -5.02 1.62 -0.83
CA CYS A 110 -5.85 0.85 0.10
C CYS A 110 -5.91 1.50 1.49
N ALA A 111 -6.70 0.90 2.39
CA ALA A 111 -6.85 1.34 3.78
C ALA A 111 -5.54 1.35 4.59
N VAL A 112 -4.60 0.44 4.30
CA VAL A 112 -3.31 0.36 5.01
C VAL A 112 -2.42 1.55 4.68
N GLU A 113 -2.22 1.83 3.39
CA GLU A 113 -1.40 2.95 2.96
C GLU A 113 -2.05 4.31 3.27
N ALA A 114 -3.39 4.39 3.20
CA ALA A 114 -4.15 5.56 3.61
C ALA A 114 -3.82 6.03 5.04
N CYS A 115 -3.48 5.12 5.95
CA CYS A 115 -3.12 5.47 7.33
C CYS A 115 -1.81 6.25 7.45
N ALA A 116 -0.90 6.15 6.48
CA ALA A 116 0.42 6.79 6.52
C ALA A 116 0.66 7.76 5.34
N ILE A 117 -0.37 7.99 4.53
CA ILE A 117 -0.25 8.73 3.26
C ILE A 117 0.20 10.18 3.44
N SER A 118 -0.05 10.77 4.62
CA SER A 118 0.43 12.11 4.96
C SER A 118 1.95 12.24 4.88
N GLY A 119 2.67 11.13 5.00
CA GLY A 119 4.12 11.07 4.80
C GLY A 119 4.53 11.17 3.34
N GLN A 120 3.64 11.48 2.41
CA GLN A 120 3.97 11.89 1.03
C GLN A 120 3.90 13.41 0.83
N PHE A 121 3.40 14.15 1.83
CA PHE A 121 3.16 15.60 1.75
C PHE A 121 3.77 16.30 2.98
N PRO A 122 5.10 16.50 3.01
CA PRO A 122 5.78 17.04 4.19
C PRO A 122 5.23 18.39 4.63
N GLY A 123 4.95 18.52 5.93
CA GLY A 123 4.41 19.71 6.57
C GLY A 123 2.92 19.97 6.33
N ALA A 124 2.29 19.31 5.35
CA ALA A 124 0.90 19.50 5.00
C ALA A 124 -0.04 18.67 5.88
N GLU A 125 -1.25 19.19 6.10
CA GLU A 125 -2.34 18.36 6.60
C GLU A 125 -2.95 17.58 5.43
N VAL A 126 -3.16 16.29 5.65
CA VAL A 126 -3.72 15.39 4.65
C VAL A 126 -4.96 14.75 5.21
N ILE A 127 -6.06 14.91 4.47
CA ILE A 127 -7.36 14.32 4.80
C ILE A 127 -7.59 13.15 3.86
N VAL A 128 -7.96 12.00 4.42
CA VAL A 128 -8.45 10.85 3.62
C VAL A 128 -9.92 10.64 3.96
N ASP A 129 -10.78 10.70 2.95
CA ASP A 129 -12.18 10.34 3.06
C ASP A 129 -12.44 8.99 2.40
N SER A 130 -13.22 8.15 3.07
CA SER A 130 -13.53 6.80 2.63
C SER A 130 -14.84 6.28 3.25
N VAL A 131 -15.09 4.98 3.11
CA VAL A 131 -16.27 4.30 3.65
C VAL A 131 -15.88 2.99 4.33
N CYS A 132 -16.69 2.60 5.30
CA CYS A 132 -16.67 1.26 5.86
C CYS A 132 -17.13 0.25 4.81
N ARG A 133 -16.33 -0.77 4.51
CA ARG A 133 -16.66 -1.77 3.49
C ARG A 133 -17.98 -2.50 3.77
N GLN A 134 -18.26 -2.80 5.05
CA GLN A 134 -19.49 -3.50 5.43
C GLN A 134 -20.71 -2.59 5.47
N THR A 135 -20.61 -1.45 6.17
CA THR A 135 -21.78 -0.64 6.54
C THR A 135 -21.94 0.60 5.68
N LYS A 136 -20.98 0.90 4.80
CA LYS A 136 -20.87 2.12 3.99
C LYS A 136 -20.84 3.42 4.80
N GLN A 137 -20.70 3.33 6.13
CA GLN A 137 -20.55 4.49 7.01
C GLN A 137 -19.30 5.28 6.60
N PRO A 138 -19.36 6.62 6.56
CA PRO A 138 -18.20 7.45 6.26
C PRO A 138 -17.03 7.21 7.22
N VAL A 139 -15.84 7.20 6.65
CA VAL A 139 -14.55 7.11 7.33
C VAL A 139 -13.75 8.35 6.97
N ARG A 140 -13.11 8.97 7.96
CA ARG A 140 -12.18 10.09 7.74
C ARG A 140 -10.90 9.87 8.52
N LEU A 141 -9.76 10.08 7.89
CA LEU A 141 -8.46 10.17 8.53
C LEU A 141 -7.91 11.59 8.36
N VAL A 142 -7.21 12.08 9.37
CA VAL A 142 -6.44 13.32 9.32
C VAL A 142 -5.01 12.97 9.72
N GLY A 143 -4.06 13.25 8.84
CA GLY A 143 -2.65 12.96 9.07
C GLY A 143 -1.73 14.12 8.74
N ARG A 144 -0.52 14.06 9.30
CA ARG A 144 0.59 14.98 9.00
C ARG A 144 1.91 14.22 9.14
N ASP A 145 2.82 14.38 8.18
CA ASP A 145 4.18 13.81 8.23
C ASP A 145 4.23 12.29 8.50
N GLY A 146 3.29 11.53 7.95
CA GLY A 146 3.20 10.08 8.09
C GLY A 146 2.56 9.62 9.40
N LEU A 147 2.09 10.55 10.23
CA LEU A 147 1.40 10.26 11.47
C LEU A 147 -0.09 10.57 11.32
N LEU A 148 -0.92 9.79 12.01
CA LEU A 148 -2.33 10.12 12.20
C LEU A 148 -2.49 11.10 13.35
N VAL A 149 -3.12 12.22 13.04
CA VAL A 149 -3.52 13.27 14.00
C VAL A 149 -4.90 12.97 14.52
N ASP A 150 -5.83 12.62 13.63
CA ASP A 150 -7.19 12.23 14.01
C ASP A 150 -7.79 11.20 13.05
N TYR A 151 -8.87 10.56 13.47
CA TYR A 151 -9.68 9.70 12.61
C TYR A 151 -11.10 9.51 13.13
N SER A 152 -12.06 9.27 12.25
CA SER A 152 -13.45 8.99 12.57
C SER A 152 -13.97 7.83 11.73
N PRO A 153 -14.77 6.92 12.29
CA PRO A 153 -15.16 6.84 13.70
C PRO A 153 -13.98 6.43 14.61
N LYS A 154 -14.04 6.71 15.92
CA LYS A 154 -12.96 6.30 16.85
C LYS A 154 -12.86 4.78 17.02
N THR A 155 -13.91 4.06 16.66
CA THR A 155 -13.97 2.60 16.62
C THR A 155 -13.39 1.99 15.34
N LEU A 156 -12.94 2.82 14.39
CA LEU A 156 -12.41 2.39 13.10
C LEU A 156 -11.35 1.30 13.23
N ARG A 157 -11.43 0.34 12.31
CA ARG A 157 -10.51 -0.78 12.13
C ARG A 157 -10.02 -0.84 10.70
N VAL A 158 -8.76 -1.24 10.58
CA VAL A 158 -8.09 -1.52 9.32
C VAL A 158 -7.91 -3.02 9.24
N HIS A 159 -8.50 -3.64 8.22
CA HIS A 159 -8.31 -5.06 7.93
C HIS A 159 -7.14 -5.24 6.96
N LEU A 160 -6.34 -6.28 7.19
CA LEU A 160 -5.27 -6.71 6.31
C LEU A 160 -5.54 -8.16 5.89
N GLY A 161 -5.93 -8.34 4.63
CA GLY A 161 -6.61 -9.56 4.20
C GLY A 161 -5.73 -10.68 3.65
N TYR A 162 -4.40 -10.62 3.81
CA TYR A 162 -3.52 -11.79 3.66
C TYR A 162 -2.23 -11.65 4.49
N PRO A 163 -1.72 -12.75 5.07
CA PRO A 163 -0.45 -12.73 5.78
C PRO A 163 0.72 -12.46 4.82
N VAL A 164 1.78 -11.82 5.34
CA VAL A 164 2.97 -11.43 4.55
C VAL A 164 3.54 -12.60 3.74
N ARG A 165 3.47 -13.82 4.28
CA ARG A 165 3.94 -15.05 3.65
C ARG A 165 3.30 -15.38 2.28
N GLU A 166 2.20 -14.72 1.90
CA GLU A 166 1.45 -14.96 0.65
C GLU A 166 1.67 -13.86 -0.42
N MET A 167 2.47 -12.83 -0.11
CA MET A 167 2.76 -11.64 -0.96
C MET A 167 3.43 -11.83 -2.36
N PRO A 168 4.05 -12.95 -2.78
CA PRO A 168 4.86 -13.03 -4.03
C PRO A 168 4.21 -12.84 -5.40
N HIS A 169 2.89 -12.85 -5.52
CA HIS A 169 2.21 -13.03 -6.82
C HIS A 169 0.97 -12.17 -7.00
N ARG A 170 0.51 -11.52 -5.94
CA ARG A 170 -0.68 -10.67 -5.90
C ARG A 170 -0.31 -9.24 -5.53
N VAL A 171 0.78 -8.71 -6.08
CA VAL A 171 1.24 -7.37 -5.70
C VAL A 171 0.14 -6.35 -5.96
N VAL A 172 -0.57 -6.46 -7.09
CA VAL A 172 -1.80 -5.68 -7.38
C VAL A 172 -2.91 -6.07 -6.39
N GLY A 173 -3.36 -7.34 -6.44
CA GLY A 173 -4.54 -7.78 -5.70
C GLY A 173 -4.43 -7.70 -4.16
N TRP A 174 -3.24 -7.55 -3.58
CA TRP A 174 -3.09 -7.44 -2.13
C TRP A 174 -3.84 -6.24 -1.54
N CYS A 175 -3.92 -5.15 -2.30
CA CYS A 175 -4.62 -3.94 -1.87
C CYS A 175 -6.13 -4.17 -1.76
N ASP A 176 -6.71 -5.08 -2.54
CA ASP A 176 -8.16 -5.33 -2.60
C ASP A 176 -8.73 -5.95 -1.31
N TYR A 177 -7.85 -6.53 -0.52
CA TYR A 177 -8.19 -7.18 0.74
C TYR A 177 -7.89 -6.30 1.95
N ASN A 178 -7.45 -5.06 1.72
CA ASN A 178 -7.11 -4.11 2.77
C ASN A 178 -8.17 -3.01 2.83
N SER A 179 -9.07 -3.08 3.82
CA SER A 179 -10.26 -2.23 3.88
C SER A 179 -10.50 -1.60 5.26
N PHE A 180 -11.20 -0.47 5.26
CA PHE A 180 -11.71 0.15 6.49
C PHE A 180 -13.02 -0.48 6.94
N PHE A 181 -13.17 -0.58 8.26
CA PHE A 181 -14.40 -0.99 8.92
C PHE A 181 -14.70 -0.07 10.09
N ALA A 182 -15.92 0.44 10.17
CA ALA A 182 -16.33 1.41 11.18
C ALA A 182 -16.17 0.90 12.63
N SER A 183 -16.20 -0.41 12.84
CA SER A 183 -16.06 -1.05 14.16
C SER A 183 -15.56 -2.50 14.03
N GLU A 184 -15.19 -3.12 15.15
CA GLU A 184 -14.91 -4.57 15.19
C GLU A 184 -16.12 -5.40 14.74
N ASP A 185 -17.34 -5.00 15.13
CA ASP A 185 -18.57 -5.70 14.75
C ASP A 185 -18.78 -5.68 13.24
N ALA A 186 -18.50 -4.55 12.59
CA ALA A 186 -18.55 -4.44 11.12
C ALA A 186 -17.56 -5.40 10.45
N VAL A 187 -16.34 -5.55 10.99
CA VAL A 187 -15.37 -6.52 10.46
C VAL A 187 -15.87 -7.95 10.68
N ASN A 188 -16.41 -8.25 11.87
CA ASN A 188 -16.86 -9.59 12.22
C ASN A 188 -18.02 -10.05 11.33
N GLN A 189 -18.97 -9.14 11.05
CA GLN A 189 -20.04 -9.39 10.10
C GLN A 189 -19.47 -9.67 8.71
N TRP A 190 -18.61 -8.79 8.20
CA TRP A 190 -18.00 -8.95 6.89
C TRP A 190 -17.23 -10.27 6.76
N ARG A 191 -16.45 -10.65 7.78
CA ARG A 191 -15.71 -11.93 7.82
C ARG A 191 -16.63 -13.15 7.80
N ALA A 192 -17.80 -13.07 8.44
CA ALA A 192 -18.77 -14.15 8.40
C ALA A 192 -19.34 -14.35 6.99
N GLU A 193 -19.50 -13.25 6.24
CA GLU A 193 -19.94 -13.26 4.83
C GLU A 193 -18.80 -13.65 3.86
N HIS A 194 -17.53 -13.47 4.28
CA HIS A 194 -16.34 -13.72 3.46
C HIS A 194 -15.33 -14.68 4.13
N PRO A 195 -15.72 -15.93 4.46
CA PRO A 195 -14.87 -16.86 5.22
C PRO A 195 -13.58 -17.25 4.49
N GLY A 196 -13.50 -17.04 3.18
CA GLY A 196 -12.30 -17.28 2.38
C GLY A 196 -11.21 -16.21 2.48
N ILE A 197 -11.50 -15.06 3.07
CA ILE A 197 -10.54 -13.96 3.25
C ILE A 197 -10.04 -13.97 4.70
N ALA A 198 -8.86 -14.55 4.88
CA ALA A 198 -8.19 -14.59 6.18
C ALA A 198 -7.42 -13.29 6.42
N GLY A 199 -7.47 -12.73 7.62
CA GLY A 199 -6.72 -11.50 7.88
C GLY A 199 -6.75 -11.03 9.31
N VAL A 200 -5.96 -10.00 9.61
CA VAL A 200 -5.92 -9.37 10.93
C VAL A 200 -6.51 -7.97 10.89
N THR A 201 -7.01 -7.50 12.04
CA THR A 201 -7.46 -6.12 12.22
C THR A 201 -6.50 -5.37 13.11
N ARG A 202 -6.32 -4.08 12.80
CA ARG A 202 -5.51 -3.14 13.59
C ARG A 202 -6.21 -1.80 13.68
N SER A 203 -5.79 -0.99 14.65
CA SER A 203 -6.17 0.41 14.68
C SER A 203 -5.47 1.19 13.56
N PRO A 204 -6.08 2.28 13.05
CA PRO A 204 -5.44 3.18 12.10
C PRO A 204 -4.07 3.66 12.60
N ALA A 205 -3.96 4.01 13.90
CA ALA A 205 -2.72 4.50 14.51
C ALA A 205 -1.60 3.46 14.52
N GLU A 206 -1.90 2.18 14.76
CA GLU A 206 -0.92 1.10 14.63
C GLU A 206 -0.43 0.96 13.19
N MET A 207 -1.34 1.06 12.21
CA MET A 207 -0.99 0.97 10.79
C MET A 207 -0.15 2.16 10.32
N ALA A 208 -0.51 3.38 10.72
CA ALA A 208 0.29 4.57 10.45
C ALA A 208 1.73 4.39 10.97
N ARG A 209 1.89 3.94 12.22
CA ARG A 209 3.20 3.70 12.83
C ARG A 209 3.97 2.57 12.14
N LEU A 210 3.29 1.49 11.77
CA LEU A 210 3.91 0.39 11.05
C LEU A 210 4.47 0.88 9.72
N ILE A 211 3.64 1.52 8.89
CA ILE A 211 4.05 1.94 7.55
C ILE A 211 5.11 3.03 7.62
N SER A 212 4.89 4.13 8.34
CA SER A 212 5.85 5.23 8.47
C SER A 212 7.15 4.82 9.16
N GLY A 213 7.08 3.91 10.12
CA GLY A 213 8.23 3.39 10.85
C GLY A 213 9.03 2.33 10.11
N SER A 214 8.49 1.74 9.04
CA SER A 214 9.14 0.67 8.27
C SER A 214 9.12 0.93 6.78
N ILE A 215 8.03 0.55 6.09
CA ILE A 215 7.94 0.52 4.64
C ILE A 215 8.07 1.92 4.04
N ALA A 216 7.41 2.94 4.59
CA ALA A 216 7.42 4.28 4.00
C ALA A 216 8.71 5.08 4.23
N ARG A 217 9.65 4.59 5.06
CA ARG A 217 10.88 5.32 5.37
C ARG A 217 11.70 5.53 4.09
N GLY A 218 11.90 6.79 3.72
CA GLY A 218 12.65 7.19 2.55
C GLY A 218 11.85 7.17 1.24
N ARG A 219 10.52 7.03 1.25
CA ARG A 219 9.72 7.03 0.01
C ARG A 219 9.81 8.33 -0.80
N HIS A 220 10.19 9.44 -0.18
CA HIS A 220 10.51 10.69 -0.88
C HIS A 220 11.80 10.63 -1.69
N ASP A 221 12.70 9.69 -1.37
CA ASP A 221 13.92 9.47 -2.13
C ASP A 221 13.58 8.70 -3.41
N TYR A 222 14.00 9.22 -4.57
CA TYR A 222 13.79 8.53 -5.84
C TYR A 222 14.56 7.21 -5.94
N SER A 223 15.59 7.03 -5.12
CA SER A 223 16.31 5.76 -4.93
C SER A 223 15.66 4.78 -3.95
N TYR A 224 14.47 5.11 -3.45
CA TYR A 224 13.74 4.33 -2.45
C TYR A 224 13.70 2.83 -2.79
N GLN A 225 14.02 2.05 -1.78
CA GLN A 225 13.71 0.64 -1.68
C GLN A 225 13.23 0.37 -0.26
N PRO A 226 12.25 -0.53 -0.06
CA PRO A 226 11.76 -0.88 1.26
C PRO A 226 12.91 -1.29 2.17
N SER A 227 13.01 -0.66 3.34
CA SER A 227 14.02 -0.98 4.35
C SER A 227 13.33 -1.26 5.67
N LEU A 228 13.48 -2.49 6.19
CA LEU A 228 12.94 -2.90 7.48
C LEU A 228 13.97 -2.65 8.59
N PRO A 229 13.74 -1.70 9.51
CA PRO A 229 14.62 -1.45 10.64
C PRO A 229 14.31 -2.44 11.77
N LEU A 230 14.99 -3.59 11.77
CA LEU A 230 14.64 -4.74 12.61
C LEU A 230 14.65 -4.43 14.11
N LEU A 231 15.62 -3.65 14.59
CA LEU A 231 15.70 -3.30 16.02
C LEU A 231 14.59 -2.32 16.40
N THR A 232 14.33 -1.32 15.57
CA THR A 232 13.21 -0.39 15.77
C THR A 232 11.88 -1.15 15.80
N MET A 233 11.65 -2.03 14.82
CA MET A 233 10.45 -2.86 14.77
C MET A 233 10.33 -3.76 16.00
N ALA A 234 11.41 -4.42 16.43
CA ALA A 234 11.44 -5.27 17.63
C ALA A 234 11.11 -4.48 18.92
N ARG A 235 11.65 -3.26 19.06
CA ARG A 235 11.39 -2.39 20.23
C ARG A 235 9.98 -1.83 20.24
N GLN A 236 9.37 -1.63 19.06
CA GLN A 236 8.07 -0.98 18.91
C GLN A 236 6.96 -1.94 18.43
N MET A 237 7.19 -3.26 18.50
CA MET A 237 6.27 -4.26 17.91
C MET A 237 4.82 -4.05 18.33
N ARG A 238 4.57 -3.75 19.61
CA ARG A 238 3.22 -3.51 20.12
C ARG A 238 2.59 -2.26 19.51
N GLN A 239 3.34 -1.16 19.42
CA GLN A 239 2.83 0.11 18.90
C GLN A 239 2.56 0.06 17.38
N MET A 240 3.25 -0.84 16.67
CA MET A 240 3.09 -1.10 15.24
C MET A 240 2.06 -2.20 14.93
N GLY A 241 1.37 -2.77 15.93
CA GLY A 241 0.45 -3.89 15.71
C GLY A 241 1.14 -5.19 15.26
N LEU A 242 2.44 -5.36 15.50
CA LEU A 242 3.17 -6.59 15.15
C LEU A 242 2.97 -7.71 16.18
N THR A 243 2.25 -7.42 17.27
CA THR A 243 1.90 -8.40 18.31
C THR A 243 0.40 -8.66 18.34
N ARG A 244 0.02 -9.81 18.89
CA ARG A 244 -1.35 -10.12 19.32
C ARG A 244 -1.40 -10.37 20.82
N ALA A 245 -2.53 -10.04 21.44
CA ALA A 245 -2.79 -10.39 22.83
C ALA A 245 -3.12 -11.89 22.93
N THR A 246 -2.52 -12.58 23.89
CA THR A 246 -2.90 -13.94 24.28
C THR A 246 -4.16 -13.90 25.16
N ARG A 247 -4.77 -15.07 25.41
CA ARG A 247 -5.90 -15.18 26.36
C ARG A 247 -5.58 -14.65 27.76
N LEU A 248 -4.31 -14.64 28.14
CA LEU A 248 -3.82 -14.14 29.42
C LEU A 248 -3.37 -12.67 29.38
N GLY A 249 -3.60 -11.96 28.27
CA GLY A 249 -3.24 -10.54 28.09
C GLY A 249 -1.78 -10.28 27.72
N PHE A 250 -0.92 -11.30 27.68
CA PHE A 250 0.46 -11.13 27.21
C PHE A 250 0.50 -10.86 25.72
N HIS A 251 1.36 -9.94 25.29
CA HIS A 251 1.60 -9.67 23.87
C HIS A 251 2.71 -10.58 23.33
N VAL A 252 2.40 -11.32 22.27
CA VAL A 252 3.36 -12.17 21.55
C VAL A 252 3.44 -11.74 20.08
N PRO A 253 4.56 -11.99 19.38
CA PRO A 253 4.64 -11.76 17.94
C PRO A 253 3.46 -12.42 17.21
N ASP A 254 2.83 -11.68 16.31
CA ASP A 254 1.72 -12.21 15.52
C ASP A 254 2.26 -12.96 14.29
N PRO A 255 2.00 -14.28 14.14
CA PRO A 255 2.45 -15.06 13.00
C PRO A 255 2.03 -14.49 11.64
N PHE A 256 1.01 -13.64 11.60
CA PHE A 256 0.58 -12.92 10.39
C PHE A 256 1.73 -12.15 9.70
N TRP A 257 2.67 -11.61 10.49
CA TRP A 257 3.78 -10.80 9.99
C TRP A 257 5.05 -11.60 9.68
N LEU A 258 5.08 -12.90 10.00
CA LEU A 258 6.27 -13.71 9.85
C LEU A 258 6.43 -14.19 8.40
N PRO A 259 7.54 -13.87 7.72
CA PRO A 259 7.81 -14.41 6.39
C PRO A 259 8.05 -15.93 6.45
N THR A 260 7.88 -16.62 5.32
CA THR A 260 8.20 -18.05 5.21
C THR A 260 9.34 -18.29 4.20
N PRO A 261 10.10 -19.40 4.33
CA PRO A 261 11.06 -19.79 3.30
C PRO A 261 10.44 -19.95 1.91
N LYS A 262 9.18 -20.43 1.84
CA LYS A 262 8.41 -20.54 0.60
C LYS A 262 8.19 -19.18 -0.05
N MET A 263 7.86 -18.16 0.73
CA MET A 263 7.72 -16.78 0.25
C MET A 263 9.01 -16.27 -0.38
N LEU A 264 10.14 -16.39 0.35
CA LEU A 264 11.46 -15.94 -0.11
C LEU A 264 11.89 -16.65 -1.41
N SER A 265 11.67 -17.96 -1.49
CA SER A 265 11.92 -18.76 -2.69
C SER A 265 11.04 -18.32 -3.87
N SER A 266 9.76 -18.02 -3.61
CA SER A 266 8.82 -17.55 -4.64
C SER A 266 9.20 -16.18 -5.20
N TRP A 267 9.57 -15.21 -4.35
CA TRP A 267 10.07 -13.91 -4.81
C TRP A 267 11.29 -14.05 -5.71
N ARG A 268 12.24 -14.90 -5.32
CA ARG A 268 13.43 -15.19 -6.13
C ARG A 268 13.06 -15.80 -7.48
N ARG A 269 12.15 -16.76 -7.53
CA ARG A 269 11.71 -17.42 -8.78
C ARG A 269 10.94 -16.48 -9.71
N ASN A 270 10.15 -15.56 -9.16
CA ASN A 270 9.32 -14.65 -9.95
C ASN A 270 10.05 -13.37 -10.38
N GLY A 271 11.37 -13.28 -10.16
CA GLY A 271 12.17 -12.13 -10.55
C GLY A 271 11.84 -10.86 -9.77
N LEU A 272 11.10 -10.95 -8.66
CA LEU A 272 10.78 -9.81 -7.80
C LEU A 272 11.98 -9.35 -6.97
N GLY A 273 13.15 -9.98 -7.12
CA GLY A 273 14.37 -9.64 -6.40
C GLY A 273 14.25 -9.76 -4.87
N ASN A 274 15.39 -9.63 -4.19
CA ASN A 274 15.39 -9.32 -2.75
C ASN A 274 15.65 -7.81 -2.62
N PHE A 275 14.62 -6.99 -2.85
CA PHE A 275 14.71 -5.53 -2.71
C PHE A 275 14.41 -5.03 -1.29
N ILE A 276 13.87 -5.88 -0.42
CA ILE A 276 13.63 -5.54 0.99
C ILE A 276 14.95 -5.55 1.77
N ARG A 277 15.41 -4.38 2.19
CA ARG A 277 16.66 -4.19 2.94
C ARG A 277 16.42 -4.46 4.41
N LEU A 278 17.14 -5.41 4.99
CA LEU A 278 17.16 -5.59 6.43
C LEU A 278 18.24 -4.69 7.00
N ARG A 279 17.88 -3.81 7.94
CA ARG A 279 18.85 -2.97 8.64
C ARG A 279 18.72 -3.17 10.16
N PHE A 280 19.87 -3.33 10.82
CA PHE A 280 19.97 -3.57 12.27
C PHE A 280 20.22 -2.27 13.05
N HIS A 281 19.40 -1.24 12.83
CA HIS A 281 19.41 -0.01 13.63
C HIS A 281 18.01 0.27 14.20
#